data_AF-A0A0S9NF35-F1
#
_entry.id   AF-A0A0S9NF35-F1
#
_cell.length_a   1.000
_cell.length_b   1.000
_cell.length_c   1.000
_cell.angle_alpha   90.00
_cell.angle_beta   90.00
_cell.angle_gamma   90.00
#
_symmetry.space_group_name_H-M   'P 1'
#
loop_
_entity.id
_entity.type
_entity.pdbx_description
1 polymer ?
#
loop_
_entity_poly.entity_id
_entity_poly.type
_entity_poly.pdbx_seq_one_letter_code
_entity_poly.pdbx_strand_id
1 'polypeptide(L)'
;MEDMPVIDPKIVFAFHPFTRRYVGPFELAFERGDMDPLEPGRWLIPGNCLVDAPPVAGPGQYVVAEIQPSEGDPDVEKVAWALRDIPQPPAPPAPAPEPEPVPPTPEQVRQALVDAIQEYMDDMAQMLGYDDIKTAVTYADEPAVPRFQAEGQALRAWRSLVWAACYEHLALVQAGGAEIPSLEEAIAMLPVFTPPPPVQESAEEGAP
;
A
#
# COMPACT_ATOMS: atom_id res chain seq x y z
N MET A 1 -60.74 42.86 -32.16
CA MET A 1 -59.61 42.09 -31.60
C MET A 1 -58.79 41.70 -32.79
N GLU A 2 -57.83 42.54 -33.15
CA GLU A 2 -56.94 42.27 -34.28
C GLU A 2 -56.18 40.98 -34.00
N ASP A 3 -56.11 40.13 -35.02
CA ASP A 3 -55.38 38.87 -35.03
C ASP A 3 -53.90 39.20 -34.77
N MET A 4 -53.44 39.04 -33.53
CA MET A 4 -52.02 39.20 -33.23
C MET A 4 -51.26 38.12 -34.00
N PRO A 5 -50.23 38.48 -34.77
CA PRO A 5 -49.44 37.49 -35.48
C PRO A 5 -48.92 36.46 -34.47
N VAL A 6 -49.21 35.18 -34.72
CA VAL A 6 -48.62 34.07 -33.97
C VAL A 6 -47.15 34.02 -34.36
N ILE A 7 -46.29 34.56 -33.49
CA ILE A 7 -44.85 34.55 -33.68
C ILE A 7 -44.29 33.34 -32.94
N ASP A 8 -43.76 32.39 -33.69
CA ASP A 8 -43.18 31.17 -33.13
C ASP A 8 -41.97 31.51 -32.23
N PRO A 9 -41.90 30.93 -31.02
CA PRO A 9 -40.78 31.13 -30.13
C PRO A 9 -39.47 30.65 -30.76
N LYS A 10 -38.36 31.28 -30.40
CA LYS A 10 -37.03 30.95 -30.93
C LYS A 10 -36.14 30.36 -29.84
N ILE A 11 -35.60 29.17 -30.10
CA ILE A 11 -34.59 28.57 -29.23
C ILE A 11 -33.22 29.15 -29.57
N VAL A 12 -32.53 29.64 -28.55
CA VAL A 12 -31.11 29.98 -28.55
C VAL A 12 -30.39 29.14 -27.50
N PHE A 13 -29.07 29.16 -27.50
CA PHE A 13 -28.24 28.30 -26.65
C PHE A 13 -27.39 29.15 -25.73
N ALA A 14 -27.71 29.13 -24.44
CA ALA A 14 -27.10 29.98 -23.45
C ALA A 14 -25.76 29.41 -22.96
N PHE A 15 -24.81 30.29 -22.68
CA PHE A 15 -23.58 29.97 -21.97
C PHE A 15 -23.42 30.83 -20.72
N HIS A 16 -22.64 30.32 -19.78
CA HIS A 16 -22.35 30.99 -18.53
C HIS A 16 -21.44 32.21 -18.77
N PRO A 17 -21.74 33.41 -18.25
CA PRO A 17 -21.04 34.64 -18.63
C PRO A 17 -19.54 34.62 -18.34
N PHE A 18 -19.11 33.96 -17.25
CA PHE A 18 -17.69 33.89 -16.86
C PHE A 18 -16.95 32.67 -17.43
N THR A 19 -17.43 31.45 -17.13
CA THR A 19 -16.79 30.20 -17.61
C THR A 19 -17.03 29.91 -19.09
N ARG A 20 -17.96 30.63 -19.74
CA ARG A 20 -18.38 30.44 -21.12
C ARG A 20 -18.92 29.05 -21.44
N ARG A 21 -19.13 28.20 -20.44
CA ARG A 21 -19.65 26.84 -20.60
C ARG A 21 -21.10 26.87 -21.04
N TYR A 22 -21.46 25.99 -21.96
CA TYR A 22 -22.86 25.78 -22.35
C TYR A 22 -23.70 25.44 -21.11
N VAL A 23 -24.82 26.12 -20.95
CA VAL A 23 -25.75 25.96 -19.81
C VAL A 23 -27.00 25.20 -20.23
N GLY A 24 -27.50 25.45 -21.44
CA GLY A 24 -28.73 24.82 -21.93
C GLY A 24 -29.41 25.63 -23.03
N PRO A 25 -30.48 25.09 -23.64
CA PRO A 25 -31.35 25.86 -24.52
C PRO A 25 -32.10 26.93 -23.71
N PHE A 26 -32.37 28.06 -24.35
CA PHE A 26 -33.15 29.17 -23.83
C PHE A 26 -34.17 29.60 -24.89
N GLU A 27 -35.43 29.69 -24.50
CA GLU A 27 -36.52 30.04 -25.39
C GLU A 27 -36.82 31.54 -25.31
N LEU A 28 -36.71 32.22 -26.45
CA LEU A 28 -37.14 33.60 -26.66
C LEU A 28 -38.62 33.60 -27.02
N ALA A 29 -39.40 34.42 -26.30
CA ALA A 29 -40.85 34.47 -26.46
C ALA A 29 -41.37 35.90 -26.49
N PHE A 30 -42.45 36.13 -27.26
CA PHE A 30 -43.04 37.45 -27.42
C PHE A 30 -43.55 38.00 -26.08
N GLU A 31 -44.17 37.12 -25.29
CA GLU A 31 -44.71 37.44 -23.95
C GLU A 31 -43.64 37.92 -22.96
N ARG A 32 -42.36 37.59 -23.20
CA ARG A 32 -41.23 38.04 -22.38
C ARG A 32 -40.64 39.36 -22.85
N GLY A 33 -41.10 39.90 -23.98
CA GLY A 33 -40.56 41.11 -24.58
C GLY A 33 -39.19 40.92 -25.22
N ASP A 34 -38.85 39.68 -25.62
CA ASP A 34 -37.56 39.35 -26.25
C ASP A 34 -37.48 39.81 -27.73
N MET A 35 -38.53 40.45 -28.25
CA MET A 35 -38.53 40.99 -29.61
C MET A 35 -37.88 42.36 -29.68
N ASP A 36 -37.28 42.65 -30.84
CA ASP A 36 -36.76 43.97 -31.12
C ASP A 36 -37.92 44.97 -31.26
N PRO A 37 -38.01 46.00 -30.40
CA PRO A 37 -39.09 46.98 -30.47
C PRO A 37 -38.97 47.91 -31.68
N LEU A 38 -37.81 47.96 -32.35
CA LEU A 38 -37.54 48.78 -33.52
C LEU A 38 -37.72 48.01 -34.83
N GLU A 39 -37.52 46.68 -34.80
CA GLU A 39 -37.65 45.79 -35.96
C GLU A 39 -38.65 44.65 -35.67
N PRO A 40 -39.96 44.88 -35.87
CA PRO A 40 -40.99 43.86 -35.69
C PRO A 40 -40.67 42.60 -36.51
N GLY A 41 -40.72 41.43 -35.87
CA GLY A 41 -40.34 40.15 -36.50
C GLY A 41 -38.92 39.67 -36.14
N ARG A 42 -38.09 40.52 -35.53
CA ARG A 42 -36.72 40.16 -35.13
C ARG A 42 -36.63 39.86 -33.63
N TRP A 43 -35.92 38.80 -33.27
CA TRP A 43 -35.62 38.42 -31.89
C TRP A 43 -34.33 39.09 -31.40
N LEU A 44 -34.36 39.70 -30.21
CA LEU A 44 -33.18 40.15 -29.48
C LEU A 44 -32.50 38.94 -28.86
N ILE A 45 -31.30 38.62 -29.34
CA ILE A 45 -30.50 37.51 -28.81
C ILE A 45 -29.66 38.05 -27.66
N PRO A 46 -29.81 37.51 -26.43
CA PRO A 46 -28.97 37.93 -25.31
C PRO A 46 -27.49 37.71 -25.61
N GLY A 47 -26.61 38.60 -25.14
CA GLY A 47 -25.17 38.55 -25.43
C GLY A 47 -24.45 37.29 -24.91
N ASN A 48 -25.09 36.50 -24.05
CA ASN A 48 -24.60 35.19 -23.58
C ASN A 48 -25.30 34.00 -24.25
N CYS A 49 -25.90 34.21 -25.43
CA CYS A 49 -26.57 33.18 -26.20
C CYS A 49 -26.01 33.09 -27.63
N LEU A 50 -25.97 31.89 -28.19
CA LEU A 50 -25.72 31.65 -29.62
C LEU A 50 -26.96 31.05 -30.28
N VAL A 51 -27.18 31.37 -31.56
CA VAL A 51 -28.28 30.79 -32.35
C VAL A 51 -27.93 29.38 -32.81
N ASP A 52 -26.66 29.17 -33.15
CA ASP A 52 -26.13 27.89 -33.58
C ASP A 52 -26.19 26.90 -32.40
N ALA A 53 -26.62 25.67 -32.67
CA ALA A 53 -26.66 24.62 -31.65
C ALA A 53 -25.24 24.19 -31.24
N PRO A 54 -25.01 23.89 -29.94
CA PRO A 54 -23.73 23.38 -29.49
C PRO A 54 -23.48 21.97 -30.04
N PRO A 55 -22.21 21.60 -30.28
CA PRO A 55 -21.84 20.23 -30.56
C PRO A 55 -22.12 19.33 -29.34
N VAL A 56 -22.28 18.03 -29.57
CA VAL A 56 -22.43 17.04 -28.49
C VAL A 56 -21.06 16.77 -27.87
N ALA A 57 -20.92 16.97 -26.56
CA ALA A 57 -19.69 16.64 -25.84
C ALA A 57 -19.55 15.13 -25.61
N GLY A 58 -18.36 14.58 -25.88
CA GLY A 58 -18.02 13.21 -25.52
C GLY A 58 -17.65 13.05 -24.03
N PRO A 59 -17.39 11.81 -23.57
CA PRO A 59 -16.90 11.56 -22.22
C PRO A 59 -15.62 12.36 -21.94
N GLY A 60 -15.60 13.10 -20.83
CA GLY A 60 -14.46 13.93 -20.47
C GLY A 60 -14.35 15.23 -21.26
N GLN A 61 -15.40 15.66 -21.97
CA GLN A 61 -15.43 16.94 -22.69
C GLN A 61 -16.56 17.84 -22.19
N TYR A 62 -16.42 19.14 -22.43
CA TYR A 62 -17.45 20.14 -22.20
C TYR A 62 -17.48 21.17 -23.34
N VAL A 63 -18.64 21.76 -23.58
CA VAL A 63 -18.84 22.77 -24.63
C VAL A 63 -18.67 24.17 -24.04
N VAL A 64 -17.96 25.04 -24.76
CA VAL A 64 -17.76 26.46 -24.41
C VAL A 64 -17.97 27.38 -25.60
N ALA A 65 -18.44 28.59 -25.34
CA ALA A 65 -18.54 29.67 -26.33
C ALA A 65 -17.24 30.49 -26.34
N GLU A 66 -16.46 30.37 -27.40
CA GLU A 66 -15.15 31.02 -27.52
C GLU A 66 -15.10 31.94 -28.74
N ILE A 67 -14.26 32.96 -28.66
CA ILE A 67 -13.98 33.81 -29.81
C ILE A 67 -13.06 33.01 -30.74
N GLN A 68 -13.49 32.85 -31.98
CA GLN A 68 -12.79 32.13 -33.02
C GLN A 68 -12.76 32.98 -34.29
N PRO A 69 -11.74 32.84 -35.14
CA PRO A 69 -11.73 33.47 -36.45
C PRO A 69 -12.93 32.98 -37.28
N SER A 70 -13.55 33.89 -38.04
CA SER A 70 -14.67 33.55 -38.89
C SER A 70 -14.21 32.69 -40.07
N GLU A 71 -15.07 31.76 -40.48
CA GLU A 71 -14.80 30.95 -41.66
C GLU A 71 -14.81 31.83 -42.91
N GLY A 72 -13.65 32.00 -43.54
CA GLY A 72 -13.48 32.80 -44.76
C GLY A 72 -12.81 34.16 -44.57
N ASP A 73 -12.70 34.65 -43.33
CA ASP A 73 -11.92 35.84 -43.01
C ASP A 73 -11.33 35.74 -41.59
N PRO A 74 -10.02 35.47 -41.47
CA PRO A 74 -9.38 35.28 -40.17
C PRO A 74 -9.25 36.57 -39.36
N ASP A 75 -9.41 37.75 -39.98
CA ASP A 75 -9.37 39.05 -39.31
C ASP A 75 -10.72 39.39 -38.64
N VAL A 76 -11.77 38.61 -38.91
CA VAL A 76 -13.09 38.76 -38.30
C VAL A 76 -13.26 37.73 -37.19
N GLU A 77 -13.42 38.20 -35.96
CA GLU A 77 -13.68 37.35 -34.80
C GLU A 77 -15.18 37.11 -34.60
N LYS A 78 -15.59 35.85 -34.42
CA LYS A 78 -16.97 35.45 -34.08
C LYS A 78 -16.96 34.57 -32.83
N VAL A 79 -17.98 34.72 -31.98
CA VAL A 79 -18.21 33.76 -30.90
C VAL A 79 -18.87 32.49 -31.47
N ALA A 80 -18.22 31.34 -31.30
CA ALA A 80 -18.70 30.04 -31.75
C ALA A 80 -18.47 28.97 -30.67
N TRP A 81 -19.17 27.84 -30.80
CA TRP A 81 -18.99 26.72 -29.90
C TRP A 81 -17.65 26.01 -30.15
N ALA A 82 -16.99 25.61 -29.07
CA ALA A 82 -15.80 24.76 -29.07
C ALA A 82 -15.96 23.63 -28.05
N LEU A 83 -15.39 22.47 -28.37
CA LEU A 83 -15.23 21.37 -27.42
C LEU A 83 -13.90 21.53 -26.68
N ARG A 84 -13.95 21.37 -25.36
CA ARG A 84 -12.78 21.37 -24.49
C ARG A 84 -12.75 20.09 -23.69
N ASP A 85 -11.55 19.53 -23.52
CA ASP A 85 -11.34 18.41 -22.62
C ASP A 85 -11.38 18.90 -21.18
N ILE A 86 -12.12 18.19 -20.33
CA ILE A 86 -12.07 18.34 -18.89
C ILE A 86 -10.64 17.96 -18.48
N PRO A 87 -9.87 18.87 -17.85
CA PRO A 87 -8.56 18.55 -17.36
C PRO A 87 -8.66 17.36 -16.40
N GLN A 88 -8.13 16.21 -16.83
CA GLN A 88 -7.99 15.09 -15.93
C GLN A 88 -6.87 15.45 -14.94
N PRO A 89 -7.06 15.22 -13.64
CA PRO A 89 -5.93 15.29 -12.73
C PRO A 89 -4.83 14.40 -13.30
N PRO A 90 -3.54 14.79 -13.18
CA PRO A 90 -2.46 13.92 -13.62
C PRO A 90 -2.70 12.56 -12.97
N ALA A 91 -2.66 11.50 -13.77
CA ALA A 91 -2.70 10.15 -13.22
C ALA A 91 -1.65 10.10 -12.10
N PRO A 92 -1.96 9.50 -10.93
CA PRO A 92 -0.93 9.27 -9.94
C PRO A 92 0.27 8.63 -10.67
N PRO A 93 1.51 9.04 -10.35
CA PRO A 93 2.67 8.39 -10.93
C PRO A 93 2.46 6.88 -10.76
N ALA A 94 2.76 6.10 -11.80
CA ALA A 94 2.75 4.65 -11.68
C ALA A 94 3.44 4.29 -10.34
N PRO A 95 2.91 3.31 -9.56
CA PRO A 95 3.59 2.89 -8.35
C PRO A 95 5.06 2.69 -8.72
N ALA A 96 5.96 3.35 -8.01
CA ALA A 96 7.38 3.10 -8.17
C ALA A 96 7.56 1.57 -8.11
N PRO A 97 8.51 0.98 -8.87
CA PRO A 97 8.83 -0.43 -8.65
C PRO A 97 9.00 -0.62 -7.14
N GLU A 98 8.26 -1.57 -6.56
CA GLU A 98 8.44 -1.92 -5.15
C GLU A 98 9.95 -2.03 -4.93
N PRO A 99 10.52 -1.38 -3.89
CA PRO A 99 11.94 -1.51 -3.64
C PRO A 99 12.24 -3.01 -3.56
N GLU A 100 13.15 -3.48 -4.41
CA GLU A 100 13.58 -4.88 -4.35
C GLU A 100 13.95 -5.18 -2.90
N PRO A 101 13.54 -6.35 -2.34
CA PRO A 101 13.86 -6.67 -0.97
C PRO A 101 15.38 -6.61 -0.81
N VAL A 102 15.85 -5.67 0.02
CA VAL A 102 17.27 -5.50 0.29
C VAL A 102 17.76 -6.83 0.88
N PRO A 103 18.78 -7.48 0.30
CA PRO A 103 19.30 -8.72 0.85
C PRO A 103 19.75 -8.47 2.29
N PRO A 104 19.58 -9.44 3.20
CA PRO A 104 19.97 -9.29 4.59
C PRO A 104 21.47 -8.96 4.66
N THR A 105 21.81 -8.03 5.53
CA THR A 105 23.22 -7.71 5.81
C THR A 105 23.89 -8.92 6.49
N PRO A 106 25.23 -9.06 6.39
CA PRO A 106 25.94 -10.14 7.07
C PRO A 106 25.67 -10.22 8.59
N GLU A 107 25.43 -9.07 9.22
CA GLU A 107 25.09 -9.01 10.65
C GLU A 107 23.67 -9.53 10.93
N GLN A 108 22.71 -9.25 10.04
CA GLN A 108 21.36 -9.82 10.14
C GLN A 108 21.39 -11.35 9.96
N VAL A 109 22.20 -11.85 9.04
CA VAL A 109 22.39 -13.31 8.87
C VAL A 109 23.01 -13.93 10.12
N ARG A 110 24.05 -13.29 10.68
CA ARG A 110 24.67 -13.74 11.94
C ARG A 110 23.64 -13.79 13.07
N GLN A 111 22.86 -12.72 13.25
CA GLN A 111 21.87 -12.65 14.32
C GLN A 111 20.80 -13.72 14.16
N ALA A 112 20.28 -13.94 12.94
CA ALA A 112 19.30 -14.98 12.66
C ALA A 112 19.81 -16.39 13.01
N LEU A 113 21.09 -16.68 12.74
CA LEU A 113 21.71 -17.95 13.12
C LEU A 113 21.83 -18.09 14.64
N VAL A 114 22.28 -17.04 15.33
CA VAL A 114 22.39 -17.02 16.81
C VAL A 114 21.02 -17.25 17.45
N ASP A 115 19.99 -16.57 16.96
CA ASP A 115 18.63 -16.67 17.49
C ASP A 115 18.07 -18.08 17.33
N ALA A 116 18.23 -18.70 16.16
CA ALA A 116 17.74 -20.06 15.93
C ALA A 116 18.51 -21.13 16.71
N ILE A 117 19.82 -20.96 16.91
CA ILE A 117 20.61 -21.86 17.76
C ILE A 117 20.15 -21.73 19.23
N GLN A 118 19.84 -20.50 19.67
CA GLN A 118 19.30 -20.26 21.01
C GLN A 118 17.90 -20.87 21.17
N GLU A 119 17.00 -20.66 20.20
CA GLU A 119 15.66 -21.24 20.17
C GLU A 119 15.71 -22.77 20.20
N TYR A 120 16.57 -23.39 19.39
CA TYR A 120 16.76 -24.85 19.40
C TYR A 120 17.18 -25.38 20.78
N MET A 121 18.07 -24.67 21.47
CA MET A 121 18.47 -25.05 22.83
C MET A 121 17.36 -24.84 23.86
N ASP A 122 16.56 -23.80 23.70
CA ASP A 122 15.42 -23.52 24.57
C ASP A 122 14.31 -24.56 24.38
N ASP A 123 14.02 -24.98 23.15
CA ASP A 123 13.09 -26.07 22.84
C ASP A 123 13.51 -27.39 23.52
N MET A 124 14.80 -27.71 23.50
CA MET A 124 15.32 -28.89 24.20
C MET A 124 15.11 -28.81 25.72
N ALA A 125 15.27 -27.63 26.31
CA ALA A 125 15.03 -27.42 27.73
C ALA A 125 13.53 -27.46 28.08
N GLN A 126 12.67 -26.92 27.22
CA GLN A 126 11.21 -26.95 27.37
C GLN A 126 10.65 -28.36 27.34
N MET A 127 11.24 -29.27 26.55
CA MET A 127 10.87 -30.70 26.59
C MET A 127 11.12 -31.36 27.95
N LEU A 128 11.99 -30.79 28.80
CA LEU A 128 12.22 -31.21 30.18
C LEU A 128 11.39 -30.43 31.21
N GLY A 129 10.60 -29.44 30.78
CA GLY A 129 9.70 -28.66 31.62
C GLY A 129 10.27 -27.34 32.14
N TYR A 130 11.36 -26.83 31.56
CA TYR A 130 11.92 -25.51 31.87
C TYR A 130 11.36 -24.42 30.95
N ASP A 131 11.44 -23.16 31.36
CA ASP A 131 11.03 -22.03 30.50
C ASP A 131 12.00 -21.85 29.32
N ASP A 132 13.31 -21.93 29.60
CA ASP A 132 14.41 -21.80 28.65
C ASP A 132 15.67 -22.53 29.16
N ILE A 133 16.71 -22.62 28.33
CA ILE A 133 17.96 -23.28 28.72
C ILE A 133 18.67 -22.53 29.86
N LYS A 134 18.47 -21.21 30.00
CA LYS A 134 19.10 -20.42 31.06
C LYS A 134 18.57 -20.84 32.42
N THR A 135 17.26 -21.01 32.52
CA THR A 135 16.52 -21.47 33.71
C THR A 135 17.00 -22.86 34.11
N ALA A 136 17.07 -23.81 33.17
CA ALA A 136 17.58 -25.14 33.44
C ALA A 136 19.03 -25.12 33.99
N VAL A 137 19.89 -24.31 33.38
CA VAL A 137 21.30 -24.16 33.79
C VAL A 137 21.46 -23.59 35.20
N THR A 138 20.49 -22.80 35.69
CA THR A 138 20.52 -22.28 37.08
C THR A 138 20.44 -23.40 38.13
N TYR A 139 19.79 -24.52 37.80
CA TYR A 139 19.61 -25.65 38.72
C TYR A 139 20.80 -26.62 38.78
N ALA A 140 21.83 -26.45 37.95
CA ALA A 140 22.93 -27.42 37.89
C ALA A 140 23.70 -27.60 39.21
N ASP A 141 23.54 -26.67 40.15
CA ASP A 141 24.17 -26.69 41.47
C ASP A 141 23.12 -26.86 42.60
N GLU A 142 21.90 -27.33 42.30
CA GLU A 142 20.80 -27.57 43.26
C GLU A 142 20.95 -28.90 44.02
N PRO A 143 21.37 -28.93 45.30
CA PRO A 143 21.59 -30.20 46.00
C PRO A 143 20.31 -30.83 46.55
N ALA A 144 19.22 -30.08 46.72
CA ALA A 144 18.00 -30.58 47.37
C ALA A 144 17.11 -31.38 46.42
N VAL A 145 17.21 -31.15 45.11
CA VAL A 145 16.45 -31.87 44.09
C VAL A 145 17.41 -32.49 43.07
N PRO A 146 17.87 -33.75 43.29
CA PRO A 146 18.88 -34.40 42.46
C PRO A 146 18.54 -34.47 40.97
N ARG A 147 17.24 -34.56 40.63
CA ARG A 147 16.77 -34.52 39.25
C ARG A 147 17.11 -33.20 38.56
N PHE A 148 16.75 -32.06 39.15
CA PHE A 148 17.02 -30.75 38.56
C PHE A 148 18.52 -30.46 38.48
N GLN A 149 19.30 -30.97 39.43
CA GLN A 149 20.75 -30.90 39.37
C GLN A 149 21.32 -31.64 38.16
N ALA A 150 20.93 -32.91 37.98
CA ALA A 150 21.41 -33.75 36.89
C ALA A 150 21.02 -33.18 35.52
N GLU A 151 19.76 -32.76 35.36
CA GLU A 151 19.25 -32.13 34.13
C GLU A 151 19.96 -30.80 33.86
N GLY A 152 20.10 -29.93 34.88
CA GLY A 152 20.80 -28.65 34.76
C GLY A 152 22.28 -28.80 34.41
N GLN A 153 22.98 -29.80 34.95
CA GLN A 153 24.37 -30.10 34.60
C GLN A 153 24.50 -30.59 33.16
N ALA A 154 23.62 -31.50 32.73
CA ALA A 154 23.61 -32.01 31.36
C ALA A 154 23.35 -30.90 30.33
N LEU A 155 22.34 -30.06 30.55
CA LEU A 155 22.02 -28.93 29.68
C LEU A 155 23.13 -27.86 29.70
N ARG A 156 23.75 -27.58 30.85
CA ARG A 156 24.90 -26.66 30.95
C ARG A 156 26.08 -27.15 30.10
N ALA A 157 26.43 -28.42 30.22
CA ALA A 157 27.51 -29.03 29.46
C ALA A 157 27.21 -29.05 27.95
N TRP A 158 25.99 -29.44 27.59
CA TRP A 158 25.55 -29.48 26.19
C TRP A 158 25.54 -28.10 25.53
N ARG A 159 25.00 -27.08 26.21
CA ARG A 159 25.03 -25.68 25.74
C ARG A 159 26.44 -25.20 25.44
N SER A 160 27.41 -25.57 26.29
CA SER A 160 28.82 -25.23 26.07
C SER A 160 29.38 -25.89 24.81
N LEU A 161 29.02 -27.15 24.53
CA LEU A 161 29.43 -27.85 23.31
C LEU A 161 28.78 -27.27 22.05
N VAL A 162 27.50 -26.91 22.13
CA VAL A 162 26.78 -26.22 21.03
C VAL A 162 27.51 -24.93 20.65
N TRP A 163 27.78 -24.04 21.61
CA TRP A 163 28.47 -22.79 21.31
C TRP A 163 29.93 -23.00 20.87
N ALA A 164 30.63 -24.00 21.40
CA ALA A 164 31.97 -24.36 20.94
C ALA A 164 31.96 -24.74 19.45
N ALA A 165 31.04 -25.62 19.04
CA ALA A 165 30.88 -26.02 17.63
C ALA A 165 30.56 -24.82 16.73
N CYS A 166 29.68 -23.90 17.17
CA CYS A 166 29.36 -22.68 16.43
C CYS A 166 30.60 -21.78 16.23
N TYR A 167 31.42 -21.61 17.25
CA TYR A 167 32.64 -20.79 17.15
C TYR A 167 33.73 -21.45 16.30
N GLU A 168 33.86 -22.77 16.36
CA GLU A 168 34.76 -23.53 15.47
C GLU A 168 34.36 -23.33 14.00
N HIS A 169 33.06 -23.48 13.68
CA HIS A 169 32.58 -23.25 12.32
C HIS A 169 32.74 -21.79 11.88
N LEU A 170 32.45 -20.83 12.76
CA LEU A 170 32.66 -19.41 12.48
C LEU A 170 34.14 -19.11 12.14
N ALA A 171 35.09 -19.72 12.85
CA ALA A 171 36.50 -19.56 12.56
C ALA A 171 36.88 -20.12 11.18
N LEU A 172 36.32 -21.27 10.79
CA LEU A 172 36.51 -21.84 9.44
C LEU A 172 35.96 -20.93 8.34
N VAL A 173 34.77 -20.36 8.55
CA VAL A 173 34.16 -19.40 7.62
C VAL A 173 35.03 -18.15 7.49
N GLN A 174 35.53 -17.59 8.60
CA GLN A 174 36.41 -16.42 8.59
C GLN A 174 37.76 -16.68 7.91
N ALA A 175 38.26 -17.92 8.00
CA ALA A 175 39.46 -18.35 7.29
C ALA A 175 39.21 -18.65 5.80
N GLY A 176 37.97 -18.57 5.32
CA GLY A 176 37.58 -18.94 3.94
C GLY A 176 37.58 -20.45 3.68
N GLY A 177 37.60 -21.27 4.74
CA GLY A 177 37.59 -22.73 4.66
C GLY A 177 36.20 -23.36 4.68
N ALA A 178 35.15 -22.57 4.92
CA ALA A 178 33.76 -23.01 4.91
C ALA A 178 32.83 -21.87 4.46
N GLU A 179 31.64 -22.22 3.98
CA GLU A 179 30.57 -21.26 3.68
C GLU A 179 29.71 -20.99 4.92
N ILE A 180 29.02 -19.84 4.93
CA ILE A 180 28.03 -19.53 5.96
C ILE A 180 26.88 -20.54 5.79
N PRO A 181 26.55 -21.34 6.82
CA PRO A 181 25.51 -22.33 6.71
C PRO A 181 24.13 -21.65 6.64
N SER A 182 23.18 -22.32 6.00
CA SER A 182 21.76 -22.02 6.19
C SER A 182 21.32 -22.33 7.62
N LEU A 183 20.11 -21.91 7.98
CA LEU A 183 19.54 -22.15 9.30
C LEU A 183 19.43 -23.64 9.63
N GLU A 184 18.93 -24.42 8.68
CA GLU A 184 18.73 -25.86 8.82
C GLU A 184 20.07 -26.61 8.94
N GLU A 185 21.06 -26.21 8.15
CA GLU A 185 22.41 -26.79 8.23
C GLU A 185 23.08 -26.44 9.56
N ALA A 186 22.94 -25.20 10.04
CA ALA A 186 23.50 -24.78 11.30
C ALA A 186 22.99 -25.64 12.47
N ILE A 187 21.68 -25.90 12.52
CA ILE A 187 21.07 -26.78 13.53
C ILE A 187 21.51 -28.24 13.35
N ALA A 188 21.59 -28.74 12.11
CA ALA A 188 21.96 -30.13 11.82
C ALA A 188 23.42 -30.46 12.19
N MET A 189 24.31 -29.47 12.23
CA MET A 189 25.71 -29.63 12.65
C MET A 189 25.90 -29.60 14.17
N LEU A 190 24.87 -29.24 14.95
CA LEU A 190 25.00 -29.13 16.39
C LEU A 190 25.10 -30.50 17.09
N PRO A 191 25.82 -30.59 18.22
CA PRO A 191 25.79 -31.78 19.06
C PRO A 191 24.35 -32.13 19.48
N VAL A 192 24.00 -33.42 19.43
CA VAL A 192 22.69 -33.89 19.90
C VAL A 192 22.65 -33.90 21.43
N PHE A 193 21.60 -33.32 22.02
CA PHE A 193 21.39 -33.40 23.46
C PHE A 193 21.03 -34.83 23.87
N THR A 194 21.71 -35.33 24.92
CA THR A 194 21.38 -36.60 25.56
C THR A 194 20.94 -36.33 27.00
N PRO A 195 19.68 -36.61 27.36
CA PRO A 195 19.21 -36.39 28.72
C PRO A 195 19.91 -37.35 29.71
N PRO A 196 20.10 -36.94 30.97
CA PRO A 196 20.61 -37.83 32.00
C PRO A 196 19.63 -38.99 32.27
N PRO A 197 20.10 -40.15 32.76
CA PRO A 197 19.21 -41.22 33.16
C PRO A 197 18.26 -40.76 34.28
N PRO A 198 17.04 -41.32 34.38
CA PRO A 198 16.10 -40.96 35.42
C PRO A 198 16.72 -41.24 36.79
N VAL A 199 16.77 -40.22 37.65
CA VAL A 199 17.20 -40.39 39.04
C VAL A 199 16.10 -41.16 39.76
N GLN A 200 16.43 -42.33 40.29
CA GLN A 200 15.50 -43.09 41.12
C GLN A 200 15.25 -42.30 42.40
N GLU A 201 14.08 -41.67 42.52
CA GLU A 201 13.59 -41.16 43.80
C GLU A 201 13.45 -42.36 44.73
N SER A 202 14.38 -42.46 45.68
CA SER A 202 14.27 -43.43 46.76
C SER A 202 13.06 -43.02 47.59
N ALA A 203 11.93 -43.66 47.34
CA ALA A 203 10.78 -43.62 48.23
C ALA A 203 11.24 -44.23 49.57
N GLU A 204 11.74 -43.38 50.46
CA GLU A 204 11.84 -43.73 51.87
C GLU A 204 10.40 -43.76 52.38
N GLU A 205 9.83 -44.95 52.26
CA GLU A 205 8.55 -45.39 52.77
C GLU A 205 8.56 -45.16 54.29
N GLY A 206 8.16 -43.97 54.70
CA GLY A 206 7.78 -43.66 56.07
C GLY A 206 6.55 -44.48 56.44
N ALA A 207 6.78 -45.71 56.87
CA ALA A 207 5.79 -46.53 57.55
C ALA A 207 5.37 -45.86 58.89
N PRO A 208 4.10 -46.01 59.30
CA PRO A 208 3.45 -45.17 60.31
C PRO A 208 4.00 -45.31 61.74
#